data_AF-A0AAJ4A572-F1
#
_entry.id   AF-A0AAJ4A572-F1
#
_cell.length_a   1.000
_cell.length_b   1.000
_cell.length_c   1.000
_cell.angle_alpha   90.00
_cell.angle_beta   90.00
_cell.angle_gamma   90.00
#
_symmetry.space_group_name_H-M   'P 1'
#
loop_
_entity.id
_entity.type
_entity.pdbx_description
1 polymer ?
#
loop_
_entity_poly.entity_id
_entity_poly.type
_entity_poly.pdbx_seq_one_letter_code
_entity_poly.pdbx_strand_id
1 'polypeptide(L)'
;MEKGISEIDDDRFFIAKDGKTNANSELNATIDALFNESNFDDNATACRFPARKDWLKKELNITQLPEVACQKYNTIVNRLNPKSVTLVFPSAHINSPASMFGHTFLRINSAYNSKLLSYAVNYAADANPDEENGVLFAVKGLFGGYYGRYSLLPYYDKLKEYRDSEQRDIWEYDLDLSEEEVLRMIKHIWELNETRSYYYFFTENCSYNMLWLLETARPSLHLREYFNYQVIPLETAHATNLENIIIKNFFRPSKRTTLLKYEELIDKKYIKMPILLSDSKMKIDKIMNNSDINTQQKRYIMEASIELLEYKFSKSEIEKKRYLKLFHELSKARATLGQGEKLDIKTPPNPIESHRAIKTTIGAGLRDGDVIGFLGIRPAYHDLEDSSYGFLRGTQIEFMNLELSYSDDDLEVENATILSIVSLAQRSEFFENFSWRTKFGWDRNSLDSTTSFIGTVGIGLSWGNKMGYIYIMADPLFYLDGEVKSAIGGSIGAVFDMYSYMNTNIEATRRWYDSGDTQYLLGISQNFKVSQNIQLKFKYDYKERNYFNQQDSENTFKINVNYYF
;
A
#
# COMPACT_ATOMS: atom_id res chain seq x y z
N MET A 1 17.17 -13.73 -16.05
CA MET A 1 17.05 -13.01 -17.33
C MET A 1 15.61 -13.10 -17.79
N GLU A 2 15.03 -11.99 -18.23
CA GLU A 2 13.74 -11.94 -18.91
C GLU A 2 13.99 -11.69 -20.40
N LYS A 3 13.37 -12.47 -21.29
CA LYS A 3 13.55 -12.35 -22.77
C LYS A 3 15.02 -12.35 -23.23
N GLY A 4 15.91 -13.01 -22.48
CA GLY A 4 17.34 -13.11 -22.79
C GLY A 4 18.20 -11.93 -22.33
N ILE A 5 17.64 -10.98 -21.58
CA ILE A 5 18.35 -9.82 -21.02
C ILE A 5 18.27 -9.87 -19.49
N SER A 6 19.36 -9.51 -18.81
CA SER A 6 19.38 -9.32 -17.36
C SER A 6 18.84 -7.95 -16.99
N GLU A 7 17.99 -7.92 -15.96
CA GLU A 7 17.47 -6.69 -15.37
C GLU A 7 18.46 -6.00 -14.43
N ILE A 8 19.60 -6.65 -14.13
CA ILE A 8 20.70 -5.98 -13.44
C ILE A 8 21.44 -5.10 -14.44
N ASP A 9 21.51 -3.80 -14.15
CA ASP A 9 22.13 -2.80 -15.01
C ASP A 9 23.57 -2.47 -14.63
N ASP A 10 24.07 -3.05 -13.53
CA ASP A 10 25.43 -2.84 -13.06
C ASP A 10 26.41 -3.77 -13.76
N ASP A 11 27.27 -3.22 -14.61
CA ASP A 11 28.32 -3.95 -15.32
C ASP A 11 29.22 -4.77 -14.39
N ARG A 12 29.39 -4.33 -13.13
CA ARG A 12 30.21 -5.06 -12.15
C ARG A 12 29.61 -6.44 -11.89
N PHE A 13 28.29 -6.61 -11.91
CA PHE A 13 27.61 -7.88 -11.63
C PHE A 13 27.95 -9.00 -12.62
N PHE A 14 28.35 -8.67 -13.84
CA PHE A 14 28.69 -9.63 -14.87
C PHE A 14 30.19 -9.90 -14.89
N ILE A 15 30.55 -11.14 -15.23
CA ILE A 15 31.95 -11.53 -15.48
C ILE A 15 32.27 -11.33 -16.96
N ALA A 16 31.35 -11.71 -17.85
CA ALA A 16 31.45 -11.44 -19.26
C ALA A 16 31.04 -9.99 -19.57
N LYS A 17 31.77 -9.34 -20.49
CA LYS A 17 31.46 -7.96 -20.92
C LYS A 17 30.07 -7.81 -21.55
N ASP A 18 29.58 -8.85 -22.22
CA ASP A 18 28.24 -8.92 -22.82
C ASP A 18 27.25 -9.72 -21.96
N GLY A 19 27.62 -10.03 -20.70
CA GLY A 19 26.87 -10.94 -19.82
C GLY A 19 25.45 -10.46 -19.50
N LYS A 20 25.18 -9.15 -19.58
CA LYS A 20 23.84 -8.58 -19.46
C LYS A 20 22.88 -9.08 -20.55
N THR A 21 23.39 -9.33 -21.76
CA THR A 21 22.57 -9.66 -22.95
C THR A 21 22.88 -11.04 -23.52
N ASN A 22 23.84 -11.77 -22.93
CA ASN A 22 24.30 -13.05 -23.42
C ASN A 22 24.51 -14.03 -22.26
N ALA A 23 23.45 -14.75 -21.89
CA ALA A 23 23.48 -15.74 -20.81
C ALA A 23 24.56 -16.81 -21.00
N ASN A 24 24.79 -17.23 -22.25
CA ASN A 24 25.76 -18.26 -22.57
C ASN A 24 27.20 -17.76 -22.37
N SER A 25 27.49 -16.51 -22.76
CA SER A 25 28.78 -15.87 -22.49
C SER A 25 29.03 -15.74 -20.99
N GLU A 26 28.03 -15.28 -20.23
CA GLU A 26 28.14 -15.14 -18.77
C GLU A 26 28.33 -16.50 -18.07
N LEU A 27 27.62 -17.53 -18.53
CA LEU A 27 27.76 -18.89 -18.04
C LEU A 27 29.19 -19.42 -18.25
N ASN A 28 29.71 -19.31 -19.47
CA ASN A 28 31.05 -19.77 -19.81
C ASN A 28 32.13 -19.00 -19.03
N ALA A 29 31.99 -17.68 -18.90
CA ALA A 29 32.89 -16.85 -18.12
C ALA A 29 32.84 -17.19 -16.62
N THR A 30 31.65 -17.50 -16.08
CA THR A 30 31.50 -17.95 -14.69
C THR A 30 32.18 -19.30 -14.45
N ILE A 31 32.02 -20.25 -15.37
CA ILE A 31 32.69 -21.56 -15.29
C ILE A 31 34.22 -21.37 -15.31
N ASP A 32 34.73 -20.62 -16.29
CA ASP A 32 36.17 -20.35 -16.44
C ASP A 32 36.74 -19.68 -15.18
N ALA A 33 36.08 -18.64 -14.67
CA ALA A 33 36.51 -17.93 -13.46
C ALA A 33 36.49 -18.79 -12.19
N LEU A 34 35.56 -19.74 -12.07
CA LEU A 34 35.52 -20.67 -10.93
C LEU A 34 36.61 -21.74 -10.99
N PHE A 35 36.96 -22.24 -12.18
CA PHE A 35 38.01 -23.26 -12.34
C PHE A 35 39.42 -22.66 -12.34
N ASN A 36 39.58 -21.46 -12.90
CA ASN A 36 40.85 -20.75 -13.01
C ASN A 36 40.97 -19.63 -11.96
N GLU A 37 40.43 -19.86 -10.76
CA GLU A 37 40.45 -18.89 -9.67
C GLU A 37 41.89 -18.51 -9.27
N SER A 38 42.17 -17.21 -9.25
CA SER A 38 43.47 -16.66 -8.87
C SER A 38 43.44 -15.93 -7.52
N ASN A 39 42.26 -15.57 -7.03
CA ASN A 39 42.06 -14.92 -5.75
C ASN A 39 41.56 -15.95 -4.71
N PHE A 40 42.18 -15.98 -3.54
CA PHE A 40 41.85 -16.94 -2.48
C PHE A 40 41.33 -16.26 -1.20
N ASP A 41 40.90 -15.00 -1.33
CA ASP A 41 40.28 -14.20 -0.28
C ASP A 41 38.76 -14.02 -0.54
N ASP A 42 38.11 -13.11 0.19
CA ASP A 42 36.67 -12.82 0.02
C ASP A 42 36.30 -12.29 -1.37
N ASN A 43 37.27 -11.86 -2.18
CA ASN A 43 37.03 -11.39 -3.55
C ASN A 43 37.07 -12.51 -4.60
N ALA A 44 37.36 -13.75 -4.19
CA ALA A 44 37.25 -14.91 -5.06
C ALA A 44 35.87 -15.00 -5.70
N THR A 45 35.81 -15.41 -6.97
CA THR A 45 34.59 -15.67 -7.74
C THR A 45 33.62 -16.56 -6.97
N ALA A 46 34.13 -17.61 -6.32
CA ALA A 46 33.34 -18.54 -5.52
C ALA A 46 32.77 -17.94 -4.21
N CYS A 47 33.32 -16.82 -3.74
CA CYS A 47 32.84 -16.04 -2.59
C CYS A 47 31.92 -14.90 -3.00
N ARG A 48 32.16 -14.32 -4.18
CA ARG A 48 31.32 -13.30 -4.79
C ARG A 48 30.01 -13.87 -5.33
N PHE A 49 30.08 -15.04 -5.96
CA PHE A 49 28.96 -15.73 -6.61
C PHE A 49 28.65 -17.12 -6.01
N PRO A 50 28.29 -17.20 -4.71
CA PRO A 50 28.02 -18.48 -4.06
C PRO A 50 26.78 -19.20 -4.60
N ALA A 51 25.77 -18.47 -5.08
CA ALA A 51 24.55 -19.07 -5.65
C ALA A 51 24.86 -19.69 -7.03
N ARG A 52 25.58 -18.96 -7.89
CA ARG A 52 26.02 -19.47 -9.20
C ARG A 52 26.92 -20.70 -9.05
N LYS A 53 27.88 -20.63 -8.12
CA LYS A 53 28.78 -21.77 -7.80
C LYS A 53 27.97 -23.00 -7.40
N ASP A 54 27.05 -22.87 -6.46
CA ASP A 54 26.30 -24.01 -5.94
C ASP A 54 25.35 -24.59 -6.99
N TRP A 55 24.73 -23.74 -7.81
CA TRP A 55 23.93 -24.18 -8.95
C TRP A 55 24.79 -24.95 -9.97
N LEU A 56 25.94 -24.41 -10.38
CA LEU A 56 26.85 -25.09 -11.31
C LEU A 56 27.36 -26.43 -10.79
N LYS A 57 27.75 -26.49 -9.51
CA LYS A 57 28.18 -27.75 -8.89
C LYS A 57 27.11 -28.83 -8.99
N LYS A 58 25.84 -28.46 -8.82
CA LYS A 58 24.71 -29.38 -8.90
C LYS A 58 24.41 -29.80 -10.35
N GLU A 59 24.29 -28.85 -11.27
CA GLU A 59 23.90 -29.14 -12.66
C GLU A 59 24.99 -29.87 -13.44
N LEU A 60 26.26 -29.56 -13.17
CA LEU A 60 27.42 -30.14 -13.88
C LEU A 60 28.11 -31.27 -13.11
N ASN A 61 27.59 -31.66 -11.93
CA ASN A 61 28.19 -32.66 -11.04
C ASN A 61 29.69 -32.39 -10.74
N ILE A 62 30.06 -31.12 -10.54
CA ILE A 62 31.46 -30.73 -10.30
C ILE A 62 31.88 -31.20 -8.90
N THR A 63 32.85 -32.12 -8.86
CA THR A 63 33.38 -32.69 -7.62
C THR A 63 34.47 -31.84 -6.99
N GLN A 64 35.23 -31.08 -7.80
CA GLN A 64 36.37 -30.30 -7.32
C GLN A 64 36.42 -28.91 -7.96
N LEU A 65 36.48 -27.89 -7.11
CA LEU A 65 36.80 -26.51 -7.43
C LEU A 65 37.93 -26.05 -6.49
N PRO A 66 38.69 -25.01 -6.85
CA PRO A 66 39.64 -24.38 -5.93
C PRO A 66 38.99 -24.06 -4.58
N GLU A 67 39.63 -24.45 -3.48
CA GLU A 67 39.15 -24.16 -2.14
C GLU A 67 39.44 -22.69 -1.79
N VAL A 68 38.40 -21.94 -1.43
CA VAL A 68 38.50 -20.54 -1.04
C VAL A 68 37.79 -20.29 0.29
N ALA A 69 38.37 -19.43 1.13
CA ALA A 69 37.82 -19.11 2.45
C ALA A 69 36.95 -17.84 2.39
N CYS A 70 35.64 -18.01 2.19
CA CYS A 70 34.67 -16.90 2.13
C CYS A 70 34.27 -16.40 3.53
N GLN A 71 35.21 -15.80 4.26
CA GLN A 71 35.03 -15.40 5.66
C GLN A 71 33.88 -14.40 5.85
N LYS A 72 33.76 -13.36 5.02
CA LYS A 72 32.69 -12.35 5.12
C LYS A 72 31.31 -12.96 4.88
N TYR A 73 31.18 -13.73 3.79
CA TYR A 73 29.94 -14.44 3.46
C TYR A 73 29.52 -15.38 4.58
N ASN A 74 30.44 -16.23 5.06
CA ASN A 74 30.16 -17.18 6.13
C ASN A 74 29.77 -16.46 7.44
N THR A 75 30.42 -15.34 7.76
CA THR A 75 30.08 -14.54 8.94
C THR A 75 28.64 -14.03 8.87
N ILE A 76 28.22 -13.50 7.72
CA ILE A 76 26.86 -12.97 7.54
C ILE A 76 25.82 -14.09 7.54
N VAL A 77 26.05 -15.19 6.82
CA VAL A 77 25.10 -16.31 6.80
C VAL A 77 24.95 -16.96 8.18
N ASN A 78 26.05 -17.13 8.91
CA ASN A 78 26.00 -17.66 10.28
C ASN A 78 25.27 -16.71 11.24
N ARG A 79 25.42 -15.40 11.06
CA ARG A 79 24.69 -14.39 11.85
C ARG A 79 23.20 -14.38 11.52
N LEU A 80 22.85 -14.53 10.25
CA LEU A 80 21.46 -14.60 9.79
C LEU A 80 20.78 -15.88 10.26
N ASN A 81 21.51 -17.01 10.21
CA ASN A 81 21.02 -18.36 10.50
C ASN A 81 19.61 -18.59 9.93
N PRO A 82 19.43 -18.45 8.61
CA PRO A 82 18.12 -18.35 7.97
C PRO A 82 17.38 -19.69 8.00
N LYS A 83 16.09 -19.66 8.35
CA LYS A 83 15.27 -20.87 8.54
C LYS A 83 13.97 -20.85 7.75
N SER A 84 13.31 -19.71 7.69
CA SER A 84 12.10 -19.53 6.90
C SER A 84 11.98 -18.10 6.41
N VAL A 85 11.01 -17.84 5.54
CA VAL A 85 10.76 -16.52 4.97
C VAL A 85 9.30 -16.16 5.18
N THR A 86 9.06 -14.89 5.42
CA THR A 86 7.72 -14.31 5.53
C THR A 86 7.59 -13.18 4.51
N LEU A 87 6.57 -13.21 3.66
CA LEU A 87 6.18 -12.05 2.86
C LEU A 87 5.45 -11.05 3.77
N VAL A 88 5.94 -9.82 3.82
CA VAL A 88 5.36 -8.76 4.66
C VAL A 88 4.71 -7.71 3.78
N PHE A 89 3.42 -7.45 4.02
CA PHE A 89 2.61 -6.46 3.34
C PHE A 89 2.10 -5.40 4.34
N PRO A 90 2.79 -4.25 4.46
CA PRO A 90 2.21 -3.05 5.03
C PRO A 90 1.09 -2.51 4.13
N SER A 91 -0.09 -2.29 4.72
CA SER A 91 -1.28 -1.80 4.00
C SER A 91 -1.10 -0.37 3.49
N ALA A 92 -2.11 0.14 2.77
CA ALA A 92 -2.10 1.49 2.20
C ALA A 92 -1.89 2.59 3.26
N HIS A 93 -1.15 3.64 2.91
CA HIS A 93 -1.08 4.87 3.72
C HIS A 93 -2.13 5.89 3.30
N ILE A 94 -3.16 6.10 4.13
CA ILE A 94 -4.28 6.99 3.76
C ILE A 94 -3.83 8.41 3.37
N ASN A 95 -2.79 8.98 3.98
CA ASN A 95 -2.37 10.38 3.76
C ASN A 95 -1.07 10.55 2.96
N SER A 96 -0.64 9.56 2.16
CA SER A 96 0.60 9.67 1.38
C SER A 96 0.42 8.97 0.02
N PRO A 97 0.30 9.71 -1.09
CA PRO A 97 0.13 9.13 -2.43
C PRO A 97 1.19 8.09 -2.80
N ALA A 98 2.45 8.36 -2.45
CA ALA A 98 3.58 7.48 -2.78
C ALA A 98 3.54 6.12 -2.06
N SER A 99 2.89 6.04 -0.89
CA SER A 99 2.78 4.82 -0.07
C SER A 99 1.37 4.21 -0.10
N MET A 100 0.51 4.73 -0.96
CA MET A 100 -0.93 4.45 -0.96
C MET A 100 -1.27 3.11 -1.61
N PHE A 101 -0.38 2.59 -2.48
CA PHE A 101 -0.46 1.24 -3.05
C PHE A 101 -0.02 0.12 -2.09
N GLY A 102 0.42 0.47 -0.88
CA GLY A 102 1.07 -0.47 0.03
C GLY A 102 2.53 -0.72 -0.37
N HIS A 103 3.15 -1.71 0.26
CA HIS A 103 4.52 -2.14 -0.03
C HIS A 103 4.66 -3.63 0.21
N THR A 104 5.59 -4.31 -0.46
CA THR A 104 5.96 -5.68 -0.06
C THR A 104 7.46 -5.82 0.10
N PHE A 105 7.84 -6.62 1.09
CA PHE A 105 9.23 -6.98 1.35
C PHE A 105 9.29 -8.35 2.04
N LEU A 106 10.48 -8.95 2.08
CA LEU A 106 10.67 -10.27 2.69
C LEU A 106 11.31 -10.13 4.07
N ARG A 107 10.82 -10.88 5.05
CA ARG A 107 11.49 -11.07 6.35
C ARG A 107 12.14 -12.45 6.38
N ILE A 108 13.44 -12.48 6.65
CA ILE A 108 14.22 -13.69 6.88
C ILE A 108 14.11 -14.04 8.36
N ASN A 109 13.45 -15.17 8.65
CA ASN A 109 13.32 -15.69 10.00
C ASN A 109 14.56 -16.51 10.34
N SER A 110 15.14 -16.22 11.50
CA SER A 110 16.29 -16.96 12.02
C SER A 110 15.83 -18.05 12.98
N ALA A 111 16.74 -18.96 13.35
CA ALA A 111 16.48 -19.95 14.40
C ALA A 111 16.26 -19.32 15.80
N TYR A 112 16.50 -18.01 15.95
CA TYR A 112 16.27 -17.30 17.21
C TYR A 112 14.77 -17.01 17.39
N ASN A 113 14.22 -17.28 18.58
CA ASN A 113 12.78 -17.14 18.85
C ASN A 113 12.22 -15.71 18.74
N SER A 114 13.06 -14.66 18.65
CA SER A 114 12.60 -13.28 18.59
C SER A 114 12.50 -12.75 17.15
N LYS A 115 11.28 -12.49 16.69
CA LYS A 115 11.00 -11.82 15.40
C LYS A 115 11.69 -10.46 15.24
N LEU A 116 12.04 -9.78 16.35
CA LEU A 116 12.72 -8.47 16.31
C LEU A 116 14.20 -8.58 15.93
N LEU A 117 14.79 -9.77 16.04
CA LEU A 117 16.16 -10.05 15.62
C LEU A 117 16.24 -10.56 14.18
N SER A 118 15.10 -10.68 13.50
CA SER A 118 15.01 -11.03 12.08
C SER A 118 15.47 -9.87 11.19
N TYR A 119 15.80 -10.18 9.95
CA TYR A 119 16.20 -9.20 8.94
C TYR A 119 15.13 -9.05 7.87
N ALA A 120 14.97 -7.84 7.36
CA ALA A 120 14.14 -7.48 6.22
C ALA A 120 15.02 -7.30 4.98
N VAL A 121 14.65 -7.99 3.91
CA VAL A 121 15.16 -7.76 2.56
C VAL A 121 14.21 -6.81 1.88
N ASN A 122 14.72 -5.64 1.49
CA ASN A 122 13.93 -4.59 0.87
C ASN A 122 14.60 -4.12 -0.42
N TYR A 123 13.81 -3.73 -1.41
CA TYR A 123 14.28 -3.07 -2.62
C TYR A 123 13.64 -1.68 -2.70
N ALA A 124 14.45 -0.66 -2.95
CA ALA A 124 13.99 0.73 -2.98
C ALA A 124 14.80 1.56 -3.97
N ALA A 125 14.16 2.59 -4.54
CA ALA A 125 14.83 3.63 -5.31
C ALA A 125 15.86 4.38 -4.44
N ASP A 126 17.05 4.56 -5.00
CA ASP A 126 18.13 5.37 -4.45
C ASP A 126 17.90 6.84 -4.78
N ALA A 127 16.91 7.44 -4.10
CA ALA A 127 16.63 8.86 -4.18
C ALA A 127 17.32 9.60 -3.02
N ASN A 128 17.81 10.81 -3.28
CA ASN A 128 18.38 11.68 -2.24
C ASN A 128 17.28 12.62 -1.69
N PRO A 129 16.76 12.38 -0.47
CA PRO A 129 15.64 13.15 0.08
C PRO A 129 16.00 14.62 0.33
N ASP A 130 17.28 14.93 0.49
CA ASP A 130 17.76 16.28 0.81
C ASP A 130 17.93 17.16 -0.45
N GLU A 131 17.88 16.57 -1.65
CA GLU A 131 18.14 17.26 -2.93
C GLU A 131 16.93 17.31 -3.87
N GLU A 132 15.88 16.52 -3.64
CA GLU A 132 14.76 16.38 -4.58
C GLU A 132 13.41 16.80 -3.98
N ASN A 133 12.65 17.61 -4.72
CA ASN A 133 11.27 17.92 -4.34
C ASN A 133 10.31 16.75 -4.65
N GLY A 134 9.18 16.66 -3.95
CA GLY A 134 8.25 15.54 -4.09
C GLY A 134 7.64 15.37 -5.49
N VAL A 135 7.54 16.45 -6.27
CA VAL A 135 7.02 16.41 -7.66
C VAL A 135 8.06 15.80 -8.61
N LEU A 136 9.32 16.23 -8.52
CA LEU A 136 10.42 15.67 -9.28
C LEU A 136 10.62 14.19 -8.93
N PHE A 137 10.47 13.83 -7.66
CA PHE A 137 10.48 12.45 -7.21
C PHE A 137 9.39 11.61 -7.86
N ALA A 138 8.14 12.10 -7.87
CA ALA A 138 7.04 11.40 -8.53
C ALA A 138 7.28 11.25 -10.04
N VAL A 139 7.70 12.31 -10.73
CA VAL A 139 7.96 12.27 -12.19
C VAL A 139 9.12 11.31 -12.51
N LYS A 140 10.26 11.41 -11.83
CA LYS A 140 11.37 10.49 -12.03
C LYS A 140 10.99 9.05 -11.71
N GLY A 141 10.22 8.80 -10.64
CA GLY A 141 9.73 7.47 -10.30
C GLY A 141 8.83 6.87 -11.39
N LEU A 142 7.95 7.67 -11.99
CA LEU A 142 7.06 7.24 -13.07
C LEU A 142 7.81 6.89 -14.36
N PHE A 143 8.92 7.57 -14.66
CA PHE A 143 9.65 7.42 -15.92
C PHE A 143 10.99 6.67 -15.81
N GLY A 144 11.27 6.00 -14.69
CA GLY A 144 12.49 5.18 -14.55
C GLY A 144 13.77 5.97 -14.24
N GLY A 145 13.64 7.13 -13.60
CA GLY A 145 14.75 8.05 -13.32
C GLY A 145 15.59 7.72 -12.08
N TYR A 146 15.39 6.55 -11.46
CA TYR A 146 16.14 6.09 -10.29
C TYR A 146 16.80 4.74 -10.54
N TYR A 147 17.94 4.52 -9.89
CA TYR A 147 18.44 3.18 -9.67
C TYR A 147 17.81 2.62 -8.40
N GLY A 148 17.36 1.38 -8.43
CA GLY A 148 16.97 0.64 -7.24
C GLY A 148 18.13 -0.21 -6.72
N ARG A 149 18.07 -0.49 -5.42
CA ARG A 149 19.04 -1.35 -4.73
C ARG A 149 18.37 -2.25 -3.70
N TYR A 150 18.92 -3.45 -3.55
CA TYR A 150 18.60 -4.31 -2.43
C TYR A 150 19.26 -3.80 -1.14
N SER A 151 18.58 -4.00 -0.03
CA SER A 151 19.05 -3.66 1.30
C SER A 151 18.64 -4.73 2.29
N LEU A 152 19.55 -5.07 3.19
CA LEU A 152 19.31 -6.02 4.29
C LEU A 152 19.38 -5.25 5.61
N LEU A 153 18.23 -5.05 6.23
CA LEU A 153 18.07 -4.19 7.40
C LEU A 153 17.44 -4.98 8.56
N PRO A 154 17.65 -4.59 9.82
CA PRO A 154 16.90 -5.20 10.93
C PRO A 154 15.38 -5.02 10.75
N TYR A 155 14.60 -6.07 11.00
CA TYR A 155 13.15 -6.02 10.81
C TYR A 155 12.46 -4.99 11.72
N TYR A 156 13.00 -4.74 12.91
CA TYR A 156 12.44 -3.75 13.83
C TYR A 156 12.50 -2.32 13.25
N ASP A 157 13.49 -2.00 12.39
CA ASP A 157 13.57 -0.69 11.73
C ASP A 157 12.41 -0.52 10.74
N LYS A 158 12.08 -1.58 9.99
CA LYS A 158 10.90 -1.58 9.10
C LYS A 158 9.58 -1.54 9.85
N LEU A 159 9.50 -2.15 11.04
CA LEU A 159 8.34 -1.97 11.90
C LEU A 159 8.21 -0.51 12.37
N LYS A 160 9.32 0.14 12.74
CA LYS A 160 9.30 1.54 13.16
C LYS A 160 8.91 2.48 12.02
N GLU A 161 9.38 2.22 10.81
CA GLU A 161 8.97 2.95 9.60
C GLU A 161 7.47 2.79 9.34
N TYR A 162 7.00 1.55 9.14
CA TYR A 162 5.65 1.30 8.65
C TYR A 162 4.56 1.35 9.71
N ARG A 163 4.77 0.67 10.84
CA ARG A 163 3.77 0.56 11.91
C ARG A 163 3.69 1.84 12.75
N ASP A 164 4.86 2.42 13.06
CA ASP A 164 4.95 3.51 14.02
C ASP A 164 4.85 4.88 13.32
N SER A 165 5.73 5.16 12.37
CA SER A 165 5.77 6.47 11.69
C SER A 165 4.67 6.60 10.64
N GLU A 166 4.52 5.62 9.75
CA GLU A 166 3.50 5.63 8.68
C GLU A 166 2.13 5.13 9.15
N GLN A 167 2.01 4.59 10.37
CA GLN A 167 0.72 4.15 10.94
C GLN A 167 -0.04 3.11 10.11
N ARG A 168 0.69 2.24 9.41
CA ARG A 168 0.12 1.21 8.54
C ARG A 168 0.00 -0.09 9.30
N ASP A 169 -1.15 -0.74 9.15
CA ASP A 169 -1.29 -2.10 9.63
C ASP A 169 -0.45 -3.02 8.74
N ILE A 170 0.06 -4.11 9.31
CA ILE A 170 0.97 -5.01 8.61
C ILE A 170 0.38 -6.42 8.61
N TRP A 171 0.37 -7.03 7.43
CA TRP A 171 0.12 -8.46 7.26
C TRP A 171 1.44 -9.19 7.02
N GLU A 172 1.67 -10.26 7.77
CA GLU A 172 2.83 -11.14 7.68
C GLU A 172 2.34 -12.51 7.17
N TYR A 173 2.82 -12.98 6.02
CA TYR A 173 2.49 -14.27 5.40
C TYR A 173 3.70 -15.20 5.46
N ASP A 174 3.70 -16.18 6.36
CA ASP A 174 4.77 -17.17 6.47
C ASP A 174 4.71 -18.12 5.27
N LEU A 175 5.83 -18.28 4.57
CA LEU A 175 5.91 -19.00 3.31
C LEU A 175 6.39 -20.44 3.51
N ASP A 176 5.83 -21.36 2.73
CA ASP A 176 6.25 -22.75 2.64
C ASP A 176 7.51 -22.86 1.79
N LEU A 177 8.65 -22.50 2.36
CA LEU A 177 9.98 -22.68 1.77
C LEU A 177 10.85 -23.51 2.71
N SER A 178 11.54 -24.51 2.15
CA SER A 178 12.52 -25.30 2.89
C SER A 178 13.78 -24.49 3.21
N GLU A 179 14.52 -24.91 4.24
CA GLU A 179 15.78 -24.23 4.60
C GLU A 179 16.79 -24.17 3.43
N GLU A 180 16.82 -25.20 2.56
CA GLU A 180 17.68 -25.20 1.37
C GLU A 180 17.27 -24.12 0.36
N GLU A 181 15.96 -23.98 0.10
CA GLU A 181 15.42 -22.95 -0.79
C GLU A 181 15.70 -21.55 -0.22
N VAL A 182 15.50 -21.36 1.09
CA VAL A 182 15.84 -20.10 1.76
C VAL A 182 17.34 -19.80 1.65
N LEU A 183 18.22 -20.79 1.89
CA LEU A 183 19.66 -20.60 1.74
C LEU A 183 20.06 -20.26 0.30
N ARG A 184 19.40 -20.85 -0.70
CA ARG A 184 19.60 -20.49 -2.12
C ARG A 184 19.25 -19.03 -2.38
N MET A 185 18.13 -18.55 -1.83
CA MET A 185 17.74 -17.15 -1.91
C MET A 185 18.77 -16.23 -1.24
N ILE A 186 19.25 -16.56 -0.02
CA ILE A 186 20.25 -15.76 0.69
C ILE A 186 21.57 -15.68 -0.09
N LYS A 187 22.00 -16.78 -0.70
CA LYS A 187 23.17 -16.79 -1.58
C LYS A 187 23.00 -15.80 -2.72
N HIS A 188 21.84 -15.75 -3.35
CA HIS A 188 21.60 -14.82 -4.44
C HIS A 188 21.47 -13.36 -3.97
N ILE A 189 20.83 -13.11 -2.83
CA ILE A 189 20.80 -11.77 -2.21
C ILE A 189 22.23 -11.25 -1.97
N TRP A 190 23.14 -12.13 -1.56
CA TRP A 190 24.56 -11.79 -1.42
C TRP A 190 25.20 -11.39 -2.76
N GLU A 191 24.91 -12.10 -3.85
CA GLU A 191 25.40 -11.76 -5.20
C GLU A 191 24.90 -10.42 -5.71
N LEU A 192 23.69 -10.05 -5.32
CA LEU A 192 23.04 -8.79 -5.66
C LEU A 192 23.49 -7.62 -4.79
N ASN A 193 24.30 -7.86 -3.75
CA ASN A 193 24.75 -6.80 -2.86
C ASN A 193 25.54 -5.73 -3.63
N GLU A 194 25.22 -4.46 -3.37
CA GLU A 194 25.80 -3.28 -4.05
C GLU A 194 25.62 -3.20 -5.57
N THR A 195 24.75 -4.04 -6.15
CA THR A 195 24.33 -3.91 -7.55
C THR A 195 23.19 -2.90 -7.70
N ARG A 196 23.05 -2.37 -8.92
CA ARG A 196 22.01 -1.42 -9.30
C ARG A 196 21.21 -1.97 -10.47
N SER A 197 19.92 -1.69 -10.46
CA SER A 197 19.01 -1.86 -11.61
C SER A 197 18.13 -0.62 -11.74
N TYR A 198 17.60 -0.36 -12.92
CA TYR A 198 16.62 0.72 -13.13
C TYR A 198 15.37 0.43 -12.29
N TYR A 199 14.84 1.49 -11.66
CA TYR A 199 13.65 1.42 -10.84
C TYR A 199 12.48 2.02 -11.59
N TYR A 200 11.51 1.19 -11.96
CA TYR A 200 10.26 1.62 -12.59
C TYR A 200 9.10 1.45 -11.61
N PHE A 201 8.38 2.53 -11.29
CA PHE A 201 7.33 2.50 -10.26
C PHE A 201 6.22 1.48 -10.54
N PHE A 202 5.81 1.33 -11.81
CA PHE A 202 4.74 0.40 -12.17
C PHE A 202 5.20 -1.04 -12.38
N THR A 203 6.45 -1.30 -12.76
CA THR A 203 6.92 -2.64 -13.16
C THR A 203 8.04 -3.13 -12.25
N GLU A 204 9.29 -2.76 -12.51
CA GLU A 204 10.52 -3.19 -11.84
C GLU A 204 10.69 -2.53 -10.45
N ASN A 205 9.61 -2.51 -9.67
CA ASN A 205 9.54 -1.89 -8.36
C ASN A 205 9.96 -2.85 -7.24
N CYS A 206 9.81 -2.37 -6.00
CA CYS A 206 10.08 -3.12 -4.79
C CYS A 206 9.43 -4.51 -4.73
N SER A 207 8.18 -4.61 -5.19
CA SER A 207 7.37 -5.82 -5.06
C SER A 207 7.77 -6.86 -6.11
N TYR A 208 8.06 -6.41 -7.33
CA TYR A 208 8.57 -7.28 -8.40
C TYR A 208 9.89 -7.96 -8.01
N ASN A 209 10.81 -7.18 -7.45
CA ASN A 209 12.12 -7.67 -7.03
C ASN A 209 12.03 -8.70 -5.88
N MET A 210 10.94 -8.74 -5.11
CA MET A 210 10.71 -9.80 -4.13
C MET A 210 10.27 -11.11 -4.79
N LEU A 211 9.48 -11.04 -5.88
CA LEU A 211 9.06 -12.23 -6.63
C LEU A 211 10.26 -12.96 -7.23
N TRP A 212 11.21 -12.22 -7.80
CA TRP A 212 12.48 -12.76 -8.29
C TRP A 212 13.25 -13.54 -7.22
N LEU A 213 13.31 -13.02 -6.00
CA LEU A 213 13.99 -13.70 -4.89
C LEU A 213 13.27 -15.00 -4.50
N LEU A 214 11.93 -15.00 -4.49
CA LEU A 214 11.13 -16.19 -4.20
C LEU A 214 11.28 -17.27 -5.28
N GLU A 215 11.26 -16.90 -6.56
CA GLU A 215 11.52 -17.84 -7.66
C GLU A 215 12.97 -18.34 -7.67
N THR A 216 13.92 -17.50 -7.25
CA THR A 216 15.31 -17.96 -7.05
C THR A 216 15.38 -18.99 -5.92
N ALA A 217 14.60 -18.82 -4.85
CA ALA A 217 14.49 -19.79 -3.77
C ALA A 217 13.94 -21.12 -4.29
N ARG A 218 12.80 -21.07 -4.99
CA ARG A 218 12.08 -22.20 -5.58
C ARG A 218 11.82 -21.95 -7.07
N PRO A 219 12.67 -22.47 -7.98
CA PRO A 219 12.54 -22.26 -9.43
C PRO A 219 11.29 -22.83 -10.09
N SER A 220 10.49 -23.62 -9.37
CA SER A 220 9.20 -24.13 -9.87
C SER A 220 8.05 -23.14 -9.65
N LEU A 221 8.31 -21.98 -9.02
CA LEU A 221 7.34 -20.90 -8.88
C LEU A 221 7.34 -20.03 -10.12
N HIS A 222 6.16 -19.56 -10.50
CA HIS A 222 5.93 -18.69 -11.66
C HIS A 222 5.25 -17.37 -11.25
N LEU A 223 5.69 -16.79 -10.13
CA LEU A 223 5.09 -15.61 -9.51
C LEU A 223 5.10 -14.37 -10.42
N ARG A 224 6.16 -14.16 -11.18
CA ARG A 224 6.31 -13.01 -12.08
C ARG A 224 5.41 -13.10 -13.31
N GLU A 225 5.07 -14.31 -13.74
CA GLU A 225 4.24 -14.54 -14.94
C GLU A 225 2.79 -14.07 -14.77
N TYR A 226 2.34 -13.83 -13.53
CA TYR A 226 1.04 -13.19 -13.25
C TYR A 226 1.00 -11.71 -13.64
N PHE A 227 2.14 -11.08 -13.94
CA PHE A 227 2.25 -9.64 -14.14
C PHE A 227 2.77 -9.30 -15.54
N ASN A 228 1.91 -8.71 -16.38
CA ASN A 228 2.26 -8.36 -17.76
C ASN A 228 2.39 -6.84 -18.01
N TYR A 229 1.77 -6.01 -17.17
CA TYR A 229 1.67 -4.56 -17.39
C TYR A 229 2.17 -3.74 -16.20
N GLN A 230 1.91 -4.22 -14.99
CA GLN A 230 2.25 -3.54 -13.75
C GLN A 230 2.35 -4.56 -12.61
N VAL A 231 3.07 -4.21 -11.55
CA VAL A 231 3.26 -5.01 -10.35
C VAL A 231 2.78 -4.18 -9.16
N ILE A 232 1.57 -4.48 -8.69
CA ILE A 232 0.98 -3.82 -7.53
C ILE A 232 1.34 -4.63 -6.27
N PRO A 233 1.78 -4.00 -5.17
CA PRO A 233 2.19 -4.72 -3.95
C PRO A 233 1.15 -5.71 -3.40
N LEU A 234 -0.14 -5.36 -3.41
CA LEU A 234 -1.17 -6.30 -2.97
C LEU A 234 -1.31 -7.52 -3.90
N GLU A 235 -1.14 -7.31 -5.20
CA GLU A 235 -1.23 -8.38 -6.19
C GLU A 235 -0.09 -9.40 -6.04
N THR A 236 1.08 -9.00 -5.54
CA THR A 236 2.17 -9.97 -5.24
C THR A 236 1.81 -10.89 -4.07
N ALA A 237 1.05 -10.39 -3.08
CA ALA A 237 0.48 -11.23 -2.03
C ALA A 237 -0.60 -12.17 -2.59
N HIS A 238 -1.45 -11.70 -3.51
CA HIS A 238 -2.40 -12.57 -4.22
C HIS A 238 -1.71 -13.66 -5.03
N ALA A 239 -0.67 -13.33 -5.81
CA ALA A 239 0.11 -14.30 -6.59
C ALA A 239 0.77 -15.36 -5.70
N THR A 240 1.34 -14.94 -4.58
CA THR A 240 1.91 -15.84 -3.55
C THR A 240 0.85 -16.79 -2.99
N ASN A 241 -0.38 -16.31 -2.80
CA ASN A 241 -1.50 -17.14 -2.36
C ASN A 241 -1.96 -18.14 -3.45
N LEU A 242 -2.00 -17.73 -4.72
CA LEU A 242 -2.38 -18.58 -5.86
C LEU A 242 -1.39 -19.73 -6.08
N GLU A 243 -0.10 -19.49 -5.88
CA GLU A 243 0.94 -20.53 -5.89
C GLU A 243 0.89 -21.47 -4.67
N ASN A 244 -0.07 -21.27 -3.75
CA ASN A 244 -0.29 -22.08 -2.54
C ASN A 244 0.94 -22.19 -1.63
N ILE A 245 1.79 -21.15 -1.59
CA ILE A 245 2.99 -21.13 -0.74
C ILE A 245 2.79 -20.36 0.57
N ILE A 246 1.58 -19.90 0.91
CA ILE A 246 1.29 -19.26 2.20
C ILE A 246 0.82 -20.31 3.20
N ILE A 247 1.58 -20.52 4.28
CA ILE A 247 1.21 -21.46 5.36
C ILE A 247 0.32 -20.77 6.39
N LYS A 248 0.68 -19.54 6.76
CA LYS A 248 0.06 -18.84 7.87
C LYS A 248 0.09 -17.33 7.65
N ASN A 249 -0.96 -16.66 8.10
CA ASN A 249 -1.03 -15.21 8.13
C ASN A 249 -1.02 -14.68 9.57
N PHE A 250 -0.49 -13.48 9.76
CA PHE A 250 -0.47 -12.78 11.04
C PHE A 250 -0.72 -11.29 10.83
N PHE A 251 -1.68 -10.75 11.58
CA PHE A 251 -2.00 -9.33 11.59
C PHE A 251 -1.26 -8.60 12.71
N ARG A 252 -0.61 -7.50 12.37
CA ARG A 252 0.05 -6.60 13.31
C ARG A 252 -0.62 -5.21 13.23
N PRO A 253 -1.31 -4.78 14.29
CA PRO A 253 -1.94 -3.47 14.31
C PRO A 253 -0.89 -2.35 14.34
N SER A 254 -1.22 -1.25 13.67
CA SER A 254 -0.47 -0.01 13.70
C SER A 254 -0.62 0.72 15.04
N LYS A 255 0.20 1.75 15.26
CA LYS A 255 -0.01 2.68 16.38
C LYS A 255 -1.39 3.33 16.32
N ARG A 256 -1.86 3.68 15.11
CA ARG A 256 -3.20 4.26 14.92
C ARG A 256 -4.30 3.29 15.32
N THR A 257 -4.24 2.04 14.86
CA THR A 257 -5.22 1.00 15.20
C THR A 257 -5.25 0.71 16.70
N THR A 258 -4.08 0.69 17.33
CA THR A 258 -3.93 0.54 18.78
C THR A 258 -4.55 1.72 19.54
N LEU A 259 -4.25 2.95 19.14
CA LEU A 259 -4.79 4.16 19.76
C LEU A 259 -6.30 4.29 19.59
N LEU A 260 -6.85 3.96 18.42
CA LEU A 260 -8.30 3.93 18.21
C LEU A 260 -8.99 2.88 19.09
N LYS A 261 -8.33 1.74 19.35
CA LYS A 261 -8.88 0.75 20.28
C LYS A 261 -8.91 1.29 21.72
N TYR A 262 -7.89 2.02 22.16
CA TYR A 262 -7.96 2.71 23.45
C TYR A 262 -9.04 3.78 23.47
N GLU A 263 -9.27 4.49 22.35
CA GLU A 263 -10.34 5.47 22.24
C GLU A 263 -11.72 4.85 22.48
N GLU A 264 -11.95 3.62 22.00
CA GLU A 264 -13.19 2.86 22.27
C GLU A 264 -13.32 2.42 23.75
N LEU A 265 -12.21 2.16 24.43
CA LEU A 265 -12.19 1.56 25.78
C LEU A 265 -12.15 2.60 26.91
N ILE A 266 -11.60 3.77 26.67
CA ILE A 266 -11.53 4.85 27.65
C ILE A 266 -12.90 5.50 27.75
N ASP A 267 -13.41 5.65 28.98
CA ASP A 267 -14.68 6.32 29.22
C ASP A 267 -14.64 7.75 28.63
N LYS A 268 -15.73 8.19 27.99
CA LYS A 268 -15.82 9.52 27.36
C LYS A 268 -15.40 10.68 28.27
N LYS A 269 -15.66 10.57 29.59
CA LYS A 269 -15.24 11.58 30.60
C LYS A 269 -13.71 11.70 30.75
N TYR A 270 -12.94 10.69 30.36
CA TYR A 270 -11.48 10.62 30.52
C TYR A 270 -10.73 10.68 29.19
N ILE A 271 -11.42 10.73 28.05
CA ILE A 271 -10.82 10.56 26.72
C ILE A 271 -9.75 11.60 26.36
N LYS A 272 -9.83 12.80 26.95
CA LYS A 272 -8.82 13.85 26.74
C LYS A 272 -7.59 13.71 27.63
N MET A 273 -7.64 12.89 28.69
CA MET A 273 -6.53 12.73 29.63
C MET A 273 -5.24 12.20 28.97
N PRO A 274 -5.28 11.20 28.06
CA PRO A 274 -4.08 10.75 27.36
C PRO A 274 -3.34 11.85 26.59
N ILE A 275 -4.09 12.71 25.90
CA ILE A 275 -3.54 13.85 25.15
C ILE A 275 -2.87 14.82 26.12
N LEU A 276 -3.57 15.19 27.21
CA LEU A 276 -3.07 16.13 28.21
C LEU A 276 -1.82 15.61 28.94
N LEU A 277 -1.74 14.31 29.22
CA LEU A 277 -0.55 13.70 29.81
C LEU A 277 0.63 13.71 28.83
N SER A 278 0.41 13.27 27.59
CA SER A 278 1.46 13.24 26.55
C SER A 278 2.02 14.64 26.25
N ASP A 279 1.19 15.68 26.36
CA ASP A 279 1.59 17.09 26.20
C ASP A 279 2.23 17.71 27.47
N SER A 280 2.30 16.96 28.57
CA SER A 280 2.70 17.48 29.89
C SER A 280 1.79 18.60 30.42
N LYS A 281 0.53 18.69 29.95
CA LYS A 281 -0.49 19.65 30.40
C LYS A 281 -1.28 19.16 31.62
N MET A 282 -1.11 17.90 32.01
CA MET A 282 -1.69 17.29 33.20
C MET A 282 -0.62 16.55 34.00
N LYS A 283 -0.68 16.62 35.33
CA LYS A 283 0.17 15.83 36.22
C LYS A 283 -0.41 14.43 36.42
N ILE A 284 0.46 13.42 36.42
CA ILE A 284 0.12 11.99 36.61
C ILE A 284 -0.69 11.77 37.90
N ASP A 285 -0.35 12.48 38.99
CA ASP A 285 -1.02 12.34 40.29
C ASP A 285 -2.54 12.63 40.23
N LYS A 286 -2.98 13.48 39.30
CA LYS A 286 -4.42 13.76 39.10
C LYS A 286 -5.21 12.53 38.66
N ILE A 287 -4.54 11.53 38.11
CA ILE A 287 -5.14 10.26 37.67
C ILE A 287 -4.86 9.19 38.71
N MET A 288 -3.61 9.05 39.14
CA MET A 288 -3.21 8.00 40.08
C MET A 288 -3.93 8.10 41.42
N ASN A 289 -4.11 9.31 41.95
CA ASN A 289 -4.73 9.54 43.26
C ASN A 289 -6.25 9.73 43.20
N ASN A 290 -6.85 9.73 41.99
CA ASN A 290 -8.29 9.91 41.84
C ASN A 290 -9.02 8.59 42.11
N SER A 291 -9.87 8.56 43.14
CA SER A 291 -10.69 7.40 43.52
C SER A 291 -11.85 7.13 42.57
N ASP A 292 -12.31 8.13 41.83
CA ASP A 292 -13.45 8.04 40.91
C ASP A 292 -13.08 7.31 39.60
N ILE A 293 -11.79 7.20 39.31
CA ILE A 293 -11.27 6.46 38.15
C ILE A 293 -10.96 5.04 38.62
N ASN A 294 -11.66 4.05 38.09
CA ASN A 294 -11.34 2.66 38.40
C ASN A 294 -9.94 2.29 37.88
N THR A 295 -9.32 1.27 38.46
CA THR A 295 -7.95 0.86 38.13
C THR A 295 -7.76 0.53 36.64
N GLN A 296 -8.76 -0.08 35.99
CA GLN A 296 -8.66 -0.44 34.58
C GLN A 296 -8.67 0.79 33.67
N GLN A 297 -9.50 1.80 33.96
CA GLN A 297 -9.49 3.09 33.26
C GLN A 297 -8.17 3.83 33.47
N LYS A 298 -7.58 3.79 34.68
CA LYS A 298 -6.23 4.35 34.90
C LYS A 298 -5.19 3.67 34.00
N ARG A 299 -5.28 2.35 33.83
CA ARG A 299 -4.37 1.60 32.94
C ARG A 299 -4.52 2.02 31.49
N TYR A 300 -5.75 2.04 30.97
CA TYR A 300 -6.02 2.47 29.59
C TYR A 300 -5.55 3.90 29.32
N ILE A 301 -5.80 4.83 30.25
CA ILE A 301 -5.35 6.21 30.09
C ILE A 301 -3.82 6.29 30.04
N MET A 302 -3.12 5.57 30.92
CA MET A 302 -1.65 5.58 30.95
C MET A 302 -1.04 4.90 29.71
N GLU A 303 -1.60 3.76 29.28
CA GLU A 303 -1.16 3.05 28.07
C GLU A 303 -1.39 3.89 26.82
N ALA A 304 -2.57 4.48 26.65
CA ALA A 304 -2.85 5.40 25.55
C ALA A 304 -1.94 6.63 25.58
N SER A 305 -1.59 7.14 26.77
CA SER A 305 -0.65 8.26 26.90
C SER A 305 0.74 7.91 26.41
N ILE A 306 1.22 6.69 26.72
CA ILE A 306 2.51 6.17 26.25
C ILE A 306 2.48 5.99 24.74
N GLU A 307 1.43 5.36 24.20
CA GLU A 307 1.27 5.16 22.75
C GLU A 307 1.20 6.49 21.99
N LEU A 308 0.48 7.50 22.51
CA LEU A 308 0.43 8.85 21.94
C LEU A 308 1.79 9.54 21.98
N LEU A 309 2.53 9.36 23.07
CA LEU A 309 3.86 9.95 23.23
C LEU A 309 4.86 9.33 22.23
N GLU A 310 4.82 8.01 22.05
CA GLU A 310 5.60 7.31 21.02
C GLU A 310 5.18 7.73 19.60
N TYR A 311 3.88 7.89 19.37
CA TYR A 311 3.34 8.40 18.11
C TYR A 311 3.90 9.79 17.78
N LYS A 312 3.81 10.75 18.71
CA LYS A 312 4.38 12.10 18.55
C LYS A 312 5.88 12.07 18.27
N PHE A 313 6.61 11.18 18.94
CA PHE A 313 8.04 11.01 18.70
C PHE A 313 8.33 10.46 17.30
N SER A 314 7.53 9.50 16.82
CA SER A 314 7.66 8.94 15.47
C SER A 314 7.32 9.92 14.33
N LYS A 315 6.56 10.98 14.64
CA LYS A 315 6.24 12.11 13.76
C LYS A 315 7.19 13.30 13.93
N SER A 316 8.24 13.17 14.75
CA SER A 316 9.19 14.23 15.05
C SER A 316 8.56 15.48 15.70
N GLU A 317 7.39 15.35 16.33
CA GLU A 317 6.67 16.45 17.01
C GLU A 317 7.23 16.73 18.42
N ILE A 318 8.07 15.84 18.95
CA ILE A 318 8.69 15.97 20.28
C ILE A 318 10.16 15.61 20.25
N GLU A 319 10.98 16.41 20.92
CA GLU A 319 12.41 16.14 21.06
C GLU A 319 12.68 14.87 21.87
N LYS A 320 13.71 14.12 21.45
CA LYS A 320 14.14 12.86 22.08
C LYS A 320 14.32 12.97 23.59
N LYS A 321 14.96 14.05 24.08
CA LYS A 321 15.21 14.24 25.53
C LYS A 321 13.90 14.36 26.32
N ARG A 322 12.94 15.14 25.81
CA ARG A 322 11.62 15.31 26.44
C ARG A 322 10.81 14.02 26.37
N TYR A 323 10.81 13.36 25.21
CA TYR A 323 10.19 12.05 25.01
C TYR A 323 10.67 11.03 26.04
N LEU A 324 11.98 10.82 26.18
CA LEU A 324 12.54 9.83 27.11
C LEU A 324 12.16 10.10 28.56
N LYS A 325 12.13 11.38 28.97
CA LYS A 325 11.69 11.77 30.32
C LYS A 325 10.24 11.41 30.57
N LEU A 326 9.33 11.86 29.69
CA LEU A 326 7.89 11.59 29.84
C LEU A 326 7.57 10.10 29.73
N PHE A 327 8.25 9.40 28.82
CA PHE A 327 8.09 7.96 28.64
C PHE A 327 8.46 7.21 29.92
N HIS A 328 9.58 7.57 30.56
CA HIS A 328 9.98 6.99 31.82
C HIS A 328 8.98 7.27 32.95
N GLU A 329 8.52 8.53 33.08
CA GLU A 329 7.55 8.94 34.11
C GLU A 329 6.21 8.20 33.95
N LEU A 330 5.65 8.16 32.74
CA LEU A 330 4.41 7.47 32.43
C LEU A 330 4.53 5.95 32.60
N SER A 331 5.62 5.35 32.12
CA SER A 331 5.85 3.90 32.24
C SER A 331 6.00 3.48 33.71
N LYS A 332 6.69 4.28 34.53
CA LYS A 332 6.82 4.03 35.97
C LYS A 332 5.45 4.09 36.66
N ALA A 333 4.63 5.08 36.35
CA ALA A 333 3.28 5.20 36.89
C ALA A 333 2.36 4.06 36.43
N ARG A 334 2.44 3.67 35.15
CA ARG A 334 1.70 2.54 34.61
C ARG A 334 2.07 1.24 35.31
N ALA A 335 3.35 1.01 35.60
CA ALA A 335 3.82 -0.21 36.24
C ALA A 335 3.21 -0.45 37.63
N THR A 336 2.91 0.61 38.39
CA THR A 336 2.31 0.46 39.74
C THR A 336 0.86 -0.01 39.72
N LEU A 337 0.19 0.07 38.57
CA LEU A 337 -1.20 -0.39 38.38
C LEU A 337 -1.32 -1.91 38.16
N GLY A 338 -0.21 -2.65 38.13
CA GLY A 338 -0.18 -4.10 37.95
C GLY A 338 -0.54 -4.56 36.53
N GLN A 339 -0.81 -5.86 36.36
CA GLN A 339 -1.12 -6.46 35.07
C GLN A 339 -2.47 -5.96 34.53
N GLY A 340 -2.47 -5.41 33.31
CA GLY A 340 -3.68 -5.00 32.61
C GLY A 340 -4.30 -6.13 31.79
N GLU A 341 -5.53 -5.92 31.34
CA GLU A 341 -6.14 -6.77 30.31
C GLU A 341 -5.39 -6.64 28.99
N LYS A 342 -5.27 -7.75 28.25
CA LYS A 342 -4.68 -7.71 26.92
C LYS A 342 -5.63 -6.99 25.97
N LEU A 343 -5.10 -6.04 25.21
CA LEU A 343 -5.88 -5.30 24.22
C LEU A 343 -6.38 -6.25 23.12
N ASP A 344 -7.70 -6.43 23.06
CA ASP A 344 -8.35 -7.24 22.01
C ASP A 344 -8.71 -6.36 20.79
N ILE A 345 -7.83 -6.39 19.80
CA ILE A 345 -8.00 -5.68 18.53
C ILE A 345 -8.59 -6.68 17.52
N LYS A 346 -9.79 -6.38 17.04
CA LYS A 346 -10.43 -7.15 15.96
C LYS A 346 -9.52 -7.11 14.74
N THR A 347 -9.12 -8.29 14.27
CA THR A 347 -8.34 -8.41 13.03
C THR A 347 -9.24 -8.00 11.85
N PRO A 348 -8.80 -7.05 11.00
CA PRO A 348 -9.56 -6.65 9.81
C PRO A 348 -9.58 -7.79 8.78
N PRO A 349 -10.46 -7.71 7.76
CA PRO A 349 -10.40 -8.62 6.62
C PRO A 349 -9.00 -8.70 6.02
N ASN A 350 -8.60 -9.90 5.61
CA ASN A 350 -7.27 -10.15 5.07
C ASN A 350 -7.16 -9.61 3.63
N PRO A 351 -6.14 -8.80 3.29
CA PRO A 351 -5.98 -8.25 1.94
C PRO A 351 -5.91 -9.29 0.83
N ILE A 352 -5.40 -10.51 1.06
CA ILE A 352 -5.39 -11.58 0.04
C ILE A 352 -6.80 -12.13 -0.28
N GLU A 353 -7.83 -11.73 0.47
CA GLU A 353 -9.24 -12.08 0.22
C GLU A 353 -10.03 -10.90 -0.41
N SER A 354 -9.32 -9.81 -0.72
CA SER A 354 -9.83 -8.68 -1.48
C SER A 354 -10.02 -9.03 -2.96
N HIS A 355 -10.77 -8.21 -3.67
CA HIS A 355 -10.83 -8.35 -5.13
C HIS A 355 -9.47 -7.97 -5.75
N ARG A 356 -9.26 -8.42 -6.98
CA ARG A 356 -8.05 -8.12 -7.77
C ARG A 356 -8.06 -6.69 -8.31
N ALA A 357 -6.90 -6.18 -8.72
CA ALA A 357 -6.73 -4.78 -9.10
C ALA A 357 -7.38 -4.39 -10.45
N ILE A 358 -7.35 -5.26 -11.46
CA ILE A 358 -7.93 -4.96 -12.78
C ILE A 358 -9.42 -5.24 -12.70
N LYS A 359 -10.25 -4.26 -13.10
CA LYS A 359 -11.71 -4.37 -13.17
C LYS A 359 -12.18 -4.25 -14.61
N THR A 360 -13.12 -5.11 -14.99
CA THR A 360 -13.97 -4.92 -16.17
C THR A 360 -15.41 -4.80 -15.73
N THR A 361 -16.16 -3.95 -16.45
CA THR A 361 -17.55 -3.64 -16.15
C THR A 361 -18.39 -3.93 -17.38
N ILE A 362 -19.49 -4.65 -17.20
CA ILE A 362 -20.58 -4.74 -18.18
C ILE A 362 -21.84 -4.29 -17.48
N GLY A 363 -22.57 -3.36 -18.07
CA GLY A 363 -23.77 -2.81 -17.46
C GLY A 363 -24.85 -2.49 -18.48
N ALA A 364 -26.06 -2.33 -17.96
CA ALA A 364 -27.20 -1.81 -18.68
C ALA A 364 -28.02 -0.90 -17.76
N GLY A 365 -28.77 0.03 -18.34
CA GLY A 365 -29.47 1.04 -17.59
C GLY A 365 -30.54 1.77 -18.37
N LEU A 366 -31.10 2.77 -17.71
CA LEU A 366 -32.02 3.74 -18.30
C LEU A 366 -31.45 5.14 -18.06
N ARG A 367 -31.34 5.96 -19.10
CA ARG A 367 -31.03 7.40 -19.02
C ARG A 367 -32.23 8.17 -19.55
N ASP A 368 -32.89 8.93 -18.69
CA ASP A 368 -34.12 9.68 -18.99
C ASP A 368 -35.24 8.87 -19.69
N GLY A 369 -35.23 7.55 -19.47
CA GLY A 369 -36.20 6.61 -20.04
C GLY A 369 -35.64 5.75 -21.18
N ASP A 370 -34.52 6.17 -21.78
CA ASP A 370 -33.90 5.47 -22.90
C ASP A 370 -32.92 4.38 -22.42
N VAL A 371 -32.92 3.25 -23.14
CA VAL A 371 -32.09 2.09 -22.78
C VAL A 371 -30.65 2.33 -23.20
N ILE A 372 -29.73 2.16 -22.24
CA ILE A 372 -28.31 2.42 -22.45
C ILE A 372 -27.46 1.24 -21.96
N GLY A 373 -26.47 0.83 -22.74
CA GLY A 373 -25.46 -0.16 -22.37
C GLY A 373 -24.17 0.49 -21.88
N PHE A 374 -23.44 -0.17 -20.99
CA PHE A 374 -22.15 0.28 -20.46
C PHE A 374 -21.08 -0.80 -20.59
N LEU A 375 -19.88 -0.39 -20.99
CA LEU A 375 -18.67 -1.21 -20.96
C LEU A 375 -17.55 -0.41 -20.32
N GLY A 376 -16.82 -1.03 -19.39
CA GLY A 376 -15.73 -0.34 -18.71
C GLY A 376 -14.52 -1.22 -18.45
N ILE A 377 -13.36 -0.58 -18.35
CA ILE A 377 -12.10 -1.20 -17.95
C ILE A 377 -11.31 -0.24 -17.07
N ARG A 378 -10.77 -0.78 -15.98
CA ARG A 378 -9.86 -0.08 -15.09
C ARG A 378 -8.67 -0.98 -14.76
N PRO A 379 -7.45 -0.65 -15.21
CA PRO A 379 -6.27 -1.45 -14.92
C PRO A 379 -5.78 -1.32 -13.47
N ALA A 380 -6.02 -0.19 -12.80
CA ALA A 380 -5.62 0.02 -11.41
C ALA A 380 -6.48 1.11 -10.76
N TYR A 381 -6.71 1.14 -9.45
CA TYR A 381 -6.59 0.11 -8.44
C TYR A 381 -8.02 -0.12 -7.91
N HIS A 382 -8.36 0.32 -6.71
CA HIS A 382 -9.69 0.22 -6.09
C HIS A 382 -10.37 1.59 -5.99
N ASP A 383 -11.69 1.65 -6.18
CA ASP A 383 -12.54 2.84 -5.96
C ASP A 383 -13.47 2.70 -4.74
N LEU A 384 -14.05 3.81 -4.28
CA LEU A 384 -14.94 3.81 -3.12
C LEU A 384 -16.27 3.02 -3.32
N GLU A 385 -16.67 2.76 -4.56
CA GLU A 385 -17.87 2.01 -4.90
C GLU A 385 -17.60 0.49 -5.04
N ASP A 386 -16.34 0.08 -5.12
CA ASP A 386 -15.95 -1.31 -5.10
C ASP A 386 -16.10 -1.91 -3.68
N SER A 387 -15.94 -3.23 -3.54
CA SER A 387 -15.99 -3.90 -2.23
C SER A 387 -14.77 -3.51 -1.38
N SER A 388 -14.98 -2.84 -0.25
CA SER A 388 -13.91 -2.46 0.69
C SER A 388 -13.29 -3.63 1.47
N TYR A 389 -13.80 -4.86 1.28
CA TYR A 389 -13.28 -6.05 1.95
C TYR A 389 -11.80 -6.29 1.62
N GLY A 390 -10.93 -6.21 2.63
CA GLY A 390 -9.48 -6.39 2.49
C GLY A 390 -8.73 -5.11 2.10
N PHE A 391 -9.44 -3.99 1.89
CA PHE A 391 -8.87 -2.67 1.63
C PHE A 391 -8.97 -1.75 2.85
N LEU A 392 -8.14 -0.71 2.88
CA LEU A 392 -8.25 0.32 3.89
C LEU A 392 -9.49 1.18 3.61
N ARG A 393 -10.33 1.33 4.61
CA ARG A 393 -11.57 2.11 4.51
C ARG A 393 -11.31 3.58 4.19
N GLY A 394 -12.09 4.15 3.28
CA GLY A 394 -11.98 5.56 2.89
C GLY A 394 -10.79 5.87 1.98
N THR A 395 -10.16 4.85 1.38
CA THR A 395 -9.12 5.05 0.36
C THR A 395 -9.63 4.67 -1.01
N GLN A 396 -9.26 5.46 -2.01
CA GLN A 396 -9.37 5.11 -3.42
C GLN A 396 -8.06 5.47 -4.11
N ILE A 397 -7.66 4.64 -5.06
CA ILE A 397 -6.69 5.04 -6.08
C ILE A 397 -7.17 4.46 -7.40
N GLU A 398 -7.44 5.33 -8.36
CA GLU A 398 -7.88 4.93 -9.69
C GLU A 398 -6.96 5.60 -10.72
N PHE A 399 -6.05 4.79 -11.27
CA PHE A 399 -5.09 5.15 -12.31
C PHE A 399 -5.55 4.53 -13.61
N MET A 400 -5.91 5.38 -14.56
CA MET A 400 -6.61 4.97 -15.78
C MET A 400 -7.97 4.33 -15.48
N ASN A 401 -9.04 4.83 -16.08
CA ASN A 401 -10.33 4.16 -16.13
C ASN A 401 -11.02 4.62 -17.41
N LEU A 402 -11.65 3.71 -18.12
CA LEU A 402 -12.46 4.02 -19.29
C LEU A 402 -13.83 3.40 -19.10
N GLU A 403 -14.89 4.21 -19.14
CA GLU A 403 -16.28 3.77 -19.22
C GLU A 403 -16.89 4.34 -20.51
N LEU A 404 -17.42 3.46 -21.34
CA LEU A 404 -18.14 3.76 -22.56
C LEU A 404 -19.62 3.46 -22.36
N SER A 405 -20.46 4.25 -22.99
CA SER A 405 -21.89 3.96 -23.11
C SER A 405 -22.31 3.82 -24.56
N TYR A 406 -23.33 3.01 -24.81
CA TYR A 406 -23.93 2.83 -26.12
C TYR A 406 -25.45 2.94 -26.03
N SER A 407 -26.03 3.86 -26.80
CA SER A 407 -27.48 4.09 -26.95
C SER A 407 -27.75 4.59 -28.36
N ASP A 408 -28.85 4.14 -29.00
CA ASP A 408 -29.31 4.64 -30.32
C ASP A 408 -28.22 4.75 -31.41
N ASP A 409 -27.35 3.73 -31.49
CA ASP A 409 -26.19 3.67 -32.40
C ASP A 409 -25.07 4.68 -32.15
N ASP A 410 -25.15 5.44 -31.06
CA ASP A 410 -24.10 6.36 -30.60
C ASP A 410 -23.26 5.73 -29.48
N LEU A 411 -21.93 5.79 -29.67
CA LEU A 411 -20.94 5.38 -28.68
C LEU A 411 -20.33 6.62 -28.04
N GLU A 412 -20.44 6.74 -26.73
CA GLU A 412 -20.00 7.91 -25.98
C GLU A 412 -19.04 7.53 -24.85
N VAL A 413 -18.13 8.44 -24.52
CA VAL A 413 -17.19 8.27 -23.40
C VAL A 413 -17.80 8.88 -22.15
N GLU A 414 -18.24 8.04 -21.22
CA GLU A 414 -18.84 8.46 -19.95
C GLU A 414 -17.78 8.98 -18.97
N ASN A 415 -16.65 8.28 -18.91
CA ASN A 415 -15.53 8.61 -18.03
C ASN A 415 -14.23 8.11 -18.64
N ALA A 416 -13.20 8.93 -18.63
CA ALA A 416 -11.83 8.57 -18.94
C ALA A 416 -10.90 9.16 -17.88
N THR A 417 -10.76 8.51 -16.72
CA THR A 417 -9.90 8.99 -15.63
C THR A 417 -8.45 8.71 -15.98
N ILE A 418 -7.53 9.66 -15.80
CA ILE A 418 -6.07 9.40 -15.81
C ILE A 418 -5.60 9.11 -14.39
N LEU A 419 -6.01 9.97 -13.46
CA LEU A 419 -5.61 9.92 -12.06
C LEU A 419 -6.80 10.29 -11.19
N SER A 420 -7.08 9.46 -10.19
CA SER A 420 -7.96 9.82 -9.08
C SER A 420 -7.43 9.25 -7.79
N ILE A 421 -7.28 10.11 -6.80
CA ILE A 421 -6.82 9.73 -5.46
C ILE A 421 -7.83 10.28 -4.47
N VAL A 422 -8.32 9.45 -3.56
CA VAL A 422 -9.19 9.88 -2.47
C VAL A 422 -8.67 9.35 -1.15
N SER A 423 -8.56 10.26 -0.19
CA SER A 423 -8.20 9.98 1.19
C SER A 423 -9.22 10.58 2.13
N LEU A 424 -10.15 9.75 2.59
CA LEU A 424 -11.18 10.11 3.57
C LEU A 424 -10.70 9.68 4.96
N ALA A 425 -9.69 10.38 5.47
CA ALA A 425 -9.08 10.12 6.76
C ALA A 425 -10.04 10.46 7.91
N GLN A 426 -10.68 9.42 8.47
CA GLN A 426 -11.66 9.54 9.53
C GLN A 426 -11.03 10.13 10.80
N ARG A 427 -11.59 11.26 11.25
CA ARG A 427 -11.21 11.95 12.47
C ARG A 427 -11.63 11.16 13.70
N SER A 428 -10.84 11.29 14.75
CA SER A 428 -11.10 10.69 16.05
C SER A 428 -10.65 11.65 17.15
N GLU A 429 -10.87 11.31 18.42
CA GLU A 429 -10.43 12.13 19.55
C GLU A 429 -8.91 12.28 19.62
N PHE A 430 -8.16 11.32 19.06
CA PHE A 430 -6.69 11.31 19.00
C PHE A 430 -6.11 11.75 17.65
N PHE A 431 -6.90 11.77 16.57
CA PHE A 431 -6.41 12.06 15.23
C PHE A 431 -7.26 13.12 14.52
N GLU A 432 -6.64 14.26 14.19
CA GLU A 432 -7.29 15.42 13.58
C GLU A 432 -6.95 15.60 12.09
N ASN A 433 -6.83 14.49 11.36
CA ASN A 433 -6.43 14.52 9.96
C ASN A 433 -7.50 15.17 9.05
N PHE A 434 -7.04 15.90 8.04
CA PHE A 434 -7.89 16.34 6.93
C PHE A 434 -8.11 15.20 5.94
N SER A 435 -9.28 15.21 5.29
CA SER A 435 -9.55 14.40 4.12
C SER A 435 -9.24 15.22 2.87
N TRP A 436 -8.84 14.57 1.80
CA TRP A 436 -8.52 15.24 0.54
C TRP A 436 -8.79 14.31 -0.64
N ARG A 437 -9.05 14.90 -1.82
CA ARG A 437 -9.26 14.14 -3.04
C ARG A 437 -8.76 14.90 -4.25
N THR A 438 -8.44 14.18 -5.31
CA THR A 438 -8.11 14.78 -6.61
C THR A 438 -8.61 13.88 -7.73
N LYS A 439 -8.95 14.50 -8.85
CA LYS A 439 -9.31 13.81 -10.09
C LYS A 439 -8.79 14.61 -11.28
N PHE A 440 -8.18 13.89 -12.22
CA PHE A 440 -7.81 14.36 -13.55
C PHE A 440 -8.25 13.34 -14.59
N GLY A 441 -8.92 13.80 -15.64
CA GLY A 441 -9.44 12.93 -16.71
C GLY A 441 -10.57 13.61 -17.47
N TRP A 442 -11.43 12.84 -18.12
CA TRP A 442 -12.62 13.34 -18.79
C TRP A 442 -13.88 12.74 -18.18
N ASP A 443 -14.92 13.53 -18.00
CA ASP A 443 -16.25 13.02 -17.63
C ASP A 443 -17.37 13.86 -18.25
N ARG A 444 -18.59 13.31 -18.20
CA ARG A 444 -19.81 13.96 -18.69
C ARG A 444 -20.59 14.70 -17.61
N ASN A 445 -19.90 15.18 -16.57
CA ASN A 445 -20.52 15.98 -15.52
C ASN A 445 -20.34 17.49 -15.77
N SER A 446 -19.83 17.90 -16.93
CA SER A 446 -19.85 19.30 -17.35
C SER A 446 -21.30 19.82 -17.54
N LEU A 447 -21.46 21.14 -17.58
CA LEU A 447 -22.74 21.81 -17.78
C LEU A 447 -23.35 21.54 -19.16
N ASP A 448 -22.59 21.11 -20.17
CA ASP A 448 -23.06 20.86 -21.54
C ASP A 448 -23.27 19.37 -21.84
N SER A 449 -23.11 18.49 -20.85
CA SER A 449 -23.24 17.03 -21.00
C SER A 449 -22.25 16.40 -22.00
N THR A 450 -21.32 17.18 -22.52
CA THR A 450 -20.19 16.72 -23.33
C THR A 450 -19.12 16.11 -22.44
N THR A 451 -18.31 15.23 -23.02
CA THR A 451 -17.15 14.66 -22.37
C THR A 451 -16.03 15.70 -22.29
N SER A 452 -15.90 16.35 -21.15
CA SER A 452 -14.95 17.45 -20.96
C SER A 452 -13.83 17.05 -20.00
N PHE A 453 -12.63 17.59 -20.22
CA PHE A 453 -11.51 17.33 -19.30
C PHE A 453 -11.78 18.05 -17.98
N ILE A 454 -11.62 17.35 -16.85
CA ILE A 454 -11.76 17.87 -15.50
C ILE A 454 -10.42 17.79 -14.75
N GLY A 455 -10.12 18.86 -14.00
CA GLY A 455 -9.12 18.84 -12.93
C GLY A 455 -9.74 19.34 -11.62
N THR A 456 -9.53 18.61 -10.53
CA THR A 456 -9.98 19.02 -9.18
C THR A 456 -9.01 18.59 -8.09
N VAL A 457 -8.89 19.42 -7.04
CA VAL A 457 -8.17 19.12 -5.80
C VAL A 457 -9.01 19.58 -4.63
N GLY A 458 -9.72 18.65 -4.01
CA GLY A 458 -10.61 18.89 -2.89
C GLY A 458 -9.97 18.65 -1.53
N ILE A 459 -10.48 19.38 -0.53
CA ILE A 459 -10.15 19.20 0.88
C ILE A 459 -11.43 19.08 1.69
N GLY A 460 -11.38 18.35 2.79
CA GLY A 460 -12.55 18.13 3.62
C GLY A 460 -12.24 17.42 4.92
N LEU A 461 -13.29 16.90 5.51
CA LEU A 461 -13.26 16.19 6.79
C LEU A 461 -14.15 14.96 6.70
N SER A 462 -13.79 13.90 7.43
CA SER A 462 -14.60 12.70 7.53
C SER A 462 -14.65 12.18 8.96
N TRP A 463 -15.75 11.51 9.28
CA TRP A 463 -16.02 10.91 10.58
C TRP A 463 -16.66 9.54 10.37
N GLY A 464 -16.23 8.54 11.12
CA GLY A 464 -16.72 7.18 10.93
C GLY A 464 -16.85 6.39 12.22
N ASN A 465 -17.62 5.31 12.13
CA ASN A 465 -17.82 4.32 13.18
C ASN A 465 -17.91 2.92 12.55
N LYS A 466 -18.36 1.93 13.34
CA LYS A 466 -18.47 0.53 12.90
C LYS A 466 -19.54 0.27 11.81
N MET A 467 -20.49 1.19 11.61
CA MET A 467 -21.56 1.05 10.61
C MET A 467 -21.20 1.68 9.27
N GLY A 468 -20.55 2.84 9.33
CA GLY A 468 -20.36 3.70 8.16
C GLY A 468 -19.47 4.91 8.47
N TYR A 469 -19.19 5.72 7.47
CA TYR A 469 -18.54 7.00 7.61
C TYR A 469 -19.23 8.05 6.74
N ILE A 470 -19.17 9.29 7.20
CA ILE A 470 -19.63 10.47 6.49
C ILE A 470 -18.47 11.39 6.21
N TYR A 471 -18.57 12.20 5.17
CA TYR A 471 -17.58 13.19 4.82
C TYR A 471 -18.20 14.44 4.23
N ILE A 472 -17.50 15.54 4.37
CA ILE A 472 -17.80 16.81 3.72
C ILE A 472 -16.55 17.26 2.96
N MET A 473 -16.72 17.72 1.72
CA MET A 473 -15.62 18.18 0.86
C MET A 473 -15.93 19.54 0.25
N ALA A 474 -14.87 20.31 0.02
CA ALA A 474 -14.87 21.49 -0.83
C ALA A 474 -13.85 21.27 -1.96
N ASP A 475 -14.29 21.45 -3.20
CA ASP A 475 -13.58 21.04 -4.41
C ASP A 475 -13.48 22.21 -5.40
N PRO A 476 -12.40 23.01 -5.38
CA PRO A 476 -12.08 23.84 -6.54
C PRO A 476 -11.82 22.94 -7.75
N LEU A 477 -12.49 23.23 -8.86
CA LEU A 477 -12.41 22.43 -10.08
C LEU A 477 -12.46 23.31 -11.32
N PHE A 478 -11.95 22.77 -12.42
CA PHE A 478 -12.11 23.36 -13.74
C PHE A 478 -12.47 22.28 -14.77
N TYR A 479 -13.23 22.68 -15.77
CA TYR A 479 -13.47 21.93 -16.99
C TYR A 479 -12.80 22.61 -18.19
N LEU A 480 -12.24 21.81 -19.10
CA LEU A 480 -11.72 22.27 -20.40
C LEU A 480 -12.54 21.61 -21.52
N ASP A 481 -13.27 22.43 -22.27
CA ASP A 481 -13.95 22.04 -23.51
C ASP A 481 -14.07 23.25 -24.43
N GLY A 482 -13.00 23.53 -25.19
CA GLY A 482 -12.82 24.77 -25.95
C GLY A 482 -12.51 25.99 -25.06
N GLU A 483 -13.34 26.26 -24.06
CA GLU A 483 -13.17 27.29 -23.04
C GLU A 483 -12.97 26.68 -21.64
N VAL A 484 -12.36 27.47 -20.74
CA VAL A 484 -12.17 27.07 -19.34
C VAL A 484 -13.40 27.46 -18.54
N LYS A 485 -14.06 26.48 -17.91
CA LYS A 485 -15.16 26.71 -16.96
C LYS A 485 -14.66 26.40 -15.56
N SER A 486 -14.62 27.39 -14.66
CA SER A 486 -14.13 27.19 -13.29
C SER A 486 -15.29 27.12 -12.31
N ALA A 487 -15.18 26.28 -11.30
CA ALA A 487 -16.20 26.17 -10.27
C ALA A 487 -15.60 25.84 -8.90
N ILE A 488 -16.41 26.06 -7.86
CA ILE A 488 -16.20 25.46 -6.55
C ILE A 488 -17.36 24.49 -6.27
N GLY A 489 -17.03 23.27 -5.87
CA GLY A 489 -17.96 22.24 -5.44
C GLY A 489 -18.00 22.12 -3.92
N GLY A 490 -19.16 21.82 -3.37
CA GLY A 490 -19.35 21.35 -2.00
C GLY A 490 -20.06 20.01 -2.00
N SER A 491 -19.47 18.99 -1.38
CA SER A 491 -20.03 17.64 -1.32
C SER A 491 -20.29 17.19 0.11
N ILE A 492 -21.37 16.43 0.30
CA ILE A 492 -21.63 15.65 1.50
C ILE A 492 -21.82 14.21 1.05
N GLY A 493 -21.08 13.28 1.64
CA GLY A 493 -21.21 11.87 1.34
C GLY A 493 -21.31 10.99 2.57
N ALA A 494 -21.89 9.82 2.37
CA ALA A 494 -22.07 8.78 3.37
C ALA A 494 -21.79 7.41 2.74
N VAL A 495 -21.03 6.59 3.47
CA VAL A 495 -20.70 5.21 3.09
C VAL A 495 -21.08 4.29 4.22
N PHE A 496 -21.91 3.28 3.93
CA PHE A 496 -22.33 2.25 4.85
C PHE A 496 -21.68 0.93 4.44
N ASP A 497 -20.80 0.39 5.27
CA ASP A 497 -19.92 -0.75 4.97
C ASP A 497 -19.80 -1.72 6.16
N MET A 498 -20.83 -1.76 7.01
CA MET A 498 -20.90 -2.62 8.19
C MET A 498 -20.73 -4.12 7.86
N TYR A 499 -21.28 -4.54 6.72
CA TYR A 499 -21.32 -5.93 6.30
C TYR A 499 -20.23 -6.20 5.26
N SER A 500 -19.56 -7.35 5.37
CA SER A 500 -18.46 -7.73 4.46
C SER A 500 -18.90 -7.99 3.01
N TYR A 501 -20.20 -8.21 2.79
CA TYR A 501 -20.74 -8.62 1.49
C TYR A 501 -21.51 -7.50 0.78
N MET A 502 -21.69 -6.33 1.41
CA MET A 502 -22.38 -5.20 0.78
C MET A 502 -21.84 -3.86 1.27
N ASN A 503 -21.92 -2.85 0.41
CA ASN A 503 -21.77 -1.46 0.83
C ASN A 503 -22.75 -0.55 0.09
N THR A 504 -23.06 0.58 0.71
CA THR A 504 -23.90 1.63 0.13
C THR A 504 -23.12 2.92 0.13
N ASN A 505 -23.02 3.59 -1.01
CA ASN A 505 -22.41 4.91 -1.13
C ASN A 505 -23.47 5.92 -1.56
N ILE A 506 -23.44 7.09 -0.94
CA ILE A 506 -24.31 8.22 -1.25
C ILE A 506 -23.42 9.46 -1.28
N GLU A 507 -23.46 10.23 -2.36
CA GLU A 507 -22.81 11.54 -2.42
C GLU A 507 -23.75 12.56 -3.06
N ALA A 508 -23.95 13.67 -2.39
CA ALA A 508 -24.64 14.83 -2.93
C ALA A 508 -23.64 15.99 -3.06
N THR A 509 -23.58 16.58 -4.25
CA THR A 509 -22.62 17.63 -4.60
C THR A 509 -23.35 18.81 -5.20
N ARG A 510 -23.01 20.03 -4.75
CA ARG A 510 -23.44 21.27 -5.40
C ARG A 510 -22.23 22.03 -5.91
N ARG A 511 -22.27 22.48 -7.16
CA ARG A 511 -21.21 23.29 -7.79
C ARG A 511 -21.73 24.67 -8.14
N TRP A 512 -20.87 25.66 -7.95
CA TRP A 512 -21.09 27.05 -8.33
C TRP A 512 -20.01 27.46 -9.33
N TYR A 513 -20.43 27.77 -10.55
CA TYR A 513 -19.54 28.16 -11.63
C TYR A 513 -19.28 29.66 -11.61
N ASP A 514 -18.12 30.07 -12.12
CA ASP A 514 -17.75 31.49 -12.32
C ASP A 514 -18.71 32.25 -13.23
N SER A 515 -19.37 31.56 -14.16
CA SER A 515 -20.46 32.10 -14.98
C SER A 515 -21.69 32.54 -14.19
N GLY A 516 -21.88 32.01 -12.96
CA GLY A 516 -23.10 32.16 -12.17
C GLY A 516 -24.05 30.96 -12.27
N ASP A 517 -23.77 30.01 -13.17
CA ASP A 517 -24.53 28.77 -13.30
C ASP A 517 -24.30 27.85 -12.08
N THR A 518 -25.25 26.96 -11.81
CA THR A 518 -25.13 25.98 -10.72
C THR A 518 -25.46 24.58 -11.17
N GLN A 519 -24.85 23.60 -10.51
CA GLN A 519 -25.11 22.19 -10.78
C GLN A 519 -25.35 21.45 -9.47
N TYR A 520 -26.33 20.55 -9.45
CA TYR A 520 -26.54 19.60 -8.39
C TYR A 520 -26.34 18.18 -8.93
N LEU A 521 -25.55 17.38 -8.21
CA LEU A 521 -25.26 16.00 -8.53
C LEU A 521 -25.61 15.14 -7.32
N LEU A 522 -26.33 14.05 -7.54
CA LEU A 522 -26.61 13.04 -6.52
C LEU A 522 -26.27 11.67 -7.08
N GLY A 523 -25.33 10.98 -6.44
CA GLY A 523 -24.98 9.60 -6.75
C GLY A 523 -25.37 8.70 -5.58
N ILE A 524 -26.05 7.59 -5.87
CA ILE A 524 -26.35 6.53 -4.92
C ILE A 524 -25.92 5.21 -5.54
N SER A 525 -25.07 4.44 -4.86
CA SER A 525 -24.75 3.07 -5.26
C SER A 525 -24.95 2.07 -4.14
N GLN A 526 -25.54 0.93 -4.49
CA GLN A 526 -25.65 -0.26 -3.64
C GLN A 526 -24.87 -1.38 -4.31
N ASN A 527 -23.87 -1.90 -3.61
CA ASN A 527 -22.99 -2.92 -4.17
C ASN A 527 -23.05 -4.19 -3.33
N PHE A 528 -22.96 -5.33 -4.01
CA PHE A 528 -22.95 -6.66 -3.42
C PHE A 528 -21.72 -7.44 -3.90
N LYS A 529 -20.90 -7.90 -2.97
CA LYS A 529 -19.78 -8.82 -3.21
C LYS A 529 -20.36 -10.23 -3.39
N VAL A 530 -20.53 -10.67 -4.64
CA VAL A 530 -21.07 -12.00 -4.97
C VAL A 530 -20.01 -13.08 -4.75
N SER A 531 -18.76 -12.77 -5.10
CA SER A 531 -17.57 -13.58 -4.81
C SER A 531 -16.38 -12.66 -4.56
N GLN A 532 -15.18 -13.21 -4.34
CA GLN A 532 -13.96 -12.39 -4.19
C GLN A 532 -13.78 -11.41 -5.35
N ASN A 533 -14.06 -11.86 -6.58
CA ASN A 533 -13.74 -11.16 -7.82
C ASN A 533 -14.97 -10.82 -8.67
N ILE A 534 -16.18 -10.92 -8.10
CA ILE A 534 -17.42 -10.55 -8.78
C ILE A 534 -18.24 -9.66 -7.86
N GLN A 535 -18.63 -8.50 -8.38
CA GLN A 535 -19.52 -7.56 -7.70
C GLN A 535 -20.72 -7.25 -8.58
N LEU A 536 -21.91 -7.23 -7.98
CA LEU A 536 -23.13 -6.70 -8.58
C LEU A 536 -23.38 -5.31 -8.01
N LYS A 537 -23.60 -4.32 -8.87
CA LYS A 537 -23.75 -2.92 -8.50
C LYS A 537 -25.02 -2.34 -9.08
N PHE A 538 -25.80 -1.69 -8.24
CA PHE A 538 -26.96 -0.89 -8.62
C PHE A 538 -26.62 0.56 -8.36
N LYS A 539 -26.76 1.42 -9.36
CA LYS A 539 -26.41 2.84 -9.25
C LYS A 539 -27.54 3.72 -9.76
N TYR A 540 -27.75 4.83 -9.08
CA TYR A 540 -28.61 5.93 -9.48
C TYR A 540 -27.80 7.21 -9.48
N ASP A 541 -27.80 7.91 -10.61
CA ASP A 541 -27.18 9.22 -10.79
C ASP A 541 -28.27 10.22 -11.19
N TYR A 542 -28.35 11.34 -10.47
CA TYR A 542 -29.16 12.49 -10.80
C TYR A 542 -28.25 13.69 -11.03
N LYS A 543 -28.47 14.39 -12.14
CA LYS A 543 -27.76 15.62 -12.47
C LYS A 543 -28.78 16.69 -12.78
N GLU A 544 -28.65 17.85 -12.15
CA GLU A 544 -29.45 19.03 -12.42
C GLU A 544 -28.51 20.19 -12.75
N ARG A 545 -28.77 20.86 -13.87
CA ARG A 545 -27.96 21.95 -14.41
C ARG A 545 -28.86 23.18 -14.52
N ASN A 546 -28.51 24.23 -13.79
CA ASN A 546 -29.26 25.47 -13.71
C ASN A 546 -28.46 26.58 -14.37
N TYR A 547 -28.93 27.01 -15.53
CA TYR A 547 -28.43 28.18 -16.24
C TYR A 547 -29.31 29.40 -15.90
N PHE A 548 -28.85 30.61 -16.22
CA PHE A 548 -29.58 31.85 -15.92
C PHE A 548 -31.10 31.84 -16.20
N ASN A 549 -31.59 31.11 -17.22
CA ASN A 549 -33.02 31.04 -17.59
C ASN A 549 -33.52 29.63 -17.93
N GLN A 550 -32.72 28.58 -17.72
CA GLN A 550 -33.06 27.22 -18.11
C GLN A 550 -32.62 26.24 -17.04
N GLN A 551 -33.42 25.22 -16.81
CA GLN A 551 -33.10 24.09 -15.96
C GLN A 551 -33.15 22.82 -16.80
N ASP A 552 -32.09 22.03 -16.72
CA ASP A 552 -31.98 20.71 -17.33
C ASP A 552 -31.74 19.67 -16.23
N SER A 553 -32.31 18.47 -16.39
CA SER A 553 -32.15 17.39 -15.43
C SER A 553 -32.03 16.05 -16.13
N GLU A 554 -31.09 15.22 -15.68
CA GLU A 554 -30.78 13.91 -16.22
C GLU A 554 -30.84 12.88 -15.10
N ASN A 555 -31.56 11.78 -15.33
CA ASN A 555 -31.68 10.66 -14.41
C ASN A 555 -31.09 9.42 -15.07
N THR A 556 -30.15 8.75 -14.41
CA THR A 556 -29.57 7.50 -14.89
C THR A 556 -29.67 6.41 -13.83
N PHE A 557 -30.28 5.28 -14.19
CA PHE A 557 -30.26 4.05 -13.40
C PHE A 557 -29.34 3.04 -14.10
N LYS A 558 -28.38 2.46 -13.37
CA LYS A 558 -27.44 1.47 -13.91
C LYS A 558 -27.46 0.18 -13.08
N ILE A 559 -27.36 -0.95 -13.76
CA ILE A 559 -27.05 -2.25 -13.17
C ILE A 559 -25.77 -2.74 -13.82
N ASN A 560 -24.73 -2.94 -13.01
CA ASN A 560 -23.40 -3.31 -13.48
C ASN A 560 -22.96 -4.63 -12.84
N VAL A 561 -22.33 -5.48 -13.64
CA VAL A 561 -21.55 -6.62 -13.20
C VAL A 561 -20.07 -6.26 -13.37
N ASN A 562 -19.35 -6.23 -12.25
CA ASN A 562 -17.93 -5.95 -12.22
C ASN A 562 -17.18 -7.27 -11.99
N TYR A 563 -16.22 -7.57 -12.87
CA TYR A 563 -15.31 -8.70 -12.74
C TYR A 563 -13.88 -8.22 -12.52
N TYR A 564 -13.20 -8.80 -11.52
CA TYR A 564 -11.86 -8.41 -11.11
C TYR A 564 -10.86 -9.55 -11.39
N PHE A 565 -9.68 -9.27 -11.93
CA PHE A 565 -8.65 -10.28 -12.23
C PHE A 565 -7.20 -9.81 -12.06
#